data_AF-A0A1Y5PCG3-F1
#
_entry.id   AF-A0A1Y5PCG3-F1
#
_cell.length_a   1.000
_cell.length_b   1.000
_cell.length_c   1.000
_cell.angle_alpha   90.00
_cell.angle_beta   90.00
_cell.angle_gamma   90.00
#
_symmetry.space_group_name_H-M   'P 1'
#
loop_
_entity.id
_entity.type
_entity.pdbx_description
1 polymer ?
#
loop_
_entity_poly.entity_id
_entity_poly.type
_entity_poly.pdbx_seq_one_letter_code
_entity_poly.pdbx_strand_id
1 'polypeptide(L)'
;MIVCGIDPKSVGALVKSDVARGATNTTWPLTHHLSKQGGASRGCYPNTTVGGALMPPKASAPGYHRPCDQCGAEFYVRNCYHQKAIRNGHNPPRFCSRDCRDKAYVGEGNPKWRGGRTINTSGYVYIYAPDHPHCNKDGNVAEHRLVMEEHLGRHLDPSECVHHFNHIRTDNRLENLELMDSWSQHMRRHGYYEPRNCGNCGVTIMRSRAMRRRYPKQSFCSRKCAAASASRAAAIANRKHPK
;
A
#
# COMPACT_ATOMS: atom_id res chain seq x y z
N MET A 1 13.62 23.94 34.69
CA MET A 1 12.20 24.31 34.91
C MET A 1 11.95 25.49 34.00
N ILE A 2 11.27 25.35 32.87
CA ILE A 2 9.81 25.29 32.75
C ILE A 2 9.47 24.37 31.56
N VAL A 3 8.51 23.48 31.79
CA VAL A 3 7.95 22.54 30.83
C VAL A 3 6.72 23.22 30.25
N CYS A 4 6.65 23.43 28.93
CA CYS A 4 5.40 23.73 28.24
C CYS A 4 5.17 22.64 27.21
N GLY A 5 4.35 21.66 27.60
CA GLY A 5 3.75 20.71 26.67
C GLY A 5 2.71 21.41 25.81
N ILE A 6 2.68 21.07 24.53
CA ILE A 6 1.60 21.44 23.62
C ILE A 6 0.99 20.12 23.11
N ASP A 7 -0.32 20.04 23.26
CA ASP A 7 -1.22 18.91 23.03
C ASP A 7 -1.50 18.70 21.52
N PRO A 8 -1.42 17.48 20.96
CA PRO A 8 -1.51 17.23 19.51
C PRO A 8 -2.95 17.17 18.94
N LYS A 9 -3.90 18.02 19.39
CA LYS A 9 -5.32 17.95 18.97
C LYS A 9 -5.92 19.18 18.29
N SER A 10 -5.14 20.11 17.76
CA SER A 10 -5.66 21.42 17.29
C SER A 10 -5.33 21.81 15.85
N VAL A 11 -5.31 20.85 14.91
CA VAL A 11 -5.29 21.14 13.47
C VAL A 11 -6.58 20.62 12.82
N GLY A 12 -7.64 21.40 13.04
CA GLY A 12 -8.96 21.15 12.47
C GLY A 12 -9.79 22.43 12.51
N ALA A 13 -9.49 23.38 11.62
CA ALA A 13 -10.39 24.48 11.25
C ALA A 13 -9.78 25.25 10.07
N LEU A 14 -10.65 25.87 9.26
CA LEU A 14 -10.40 26.65 8.02
C LEU A 14 -10.44 25.73 6.78
N VAL A 15 -11.46 25.75 5.92
CA VAL A 15 -12.05 26.91 5.24
C VAL A 15 -13.56 26.67 4.99
N LYS A 16 -14.40 27.60 5.46
CA LYS A 16 -15.76 27.80 4.93
C LYS A 16 -15.66 28.82 3.81
N SER A 17 -16.26 28.54 2.65
CA SER A 17 -16.62 29.59 1.70
C SER A 17 -18.01 29.31 1.14
N ASP A 18 -18.89 30.25 1.44
CA ASP A 18 -20.27 30.35 0.99
C ASP A 18 -20.31 30.82 -0.47
N VAL A 19 -21.03 30.08 -1.33
CA VAL A 19 -21.64 30.67 -2.52
C VAL A 19 -23.06 30.13 -2.63
N ALA A 20 -24.01 30.96 -2.19
CA ALA A 20 -25.42 30.87 -2.54
C ALA A 20 -25.65 31.35 -3.98
N ARG A 21 -26.50 30.62 -4.70
CA ARG A 21 -27.30 30.97 -5.89
C ARG A 21 -27.95 29.65 -6.33
N GLY A 22 -29.25 29.45 -6.48
CA GLY A 22 -30.41 30.30 -6.63
C GLY A 22 -31.48 29.36 -7.19
N ALA A 23 -32.56 29.16 -6.46
CA ALA A 23 -33.65 28.27 -6.85
C ALA A 23 -34.48 28.90 -7.97
N THR A 24 -34.75 28.16 -9.03
CA THR A 24 -35.93 28.40 -9.87
C THR A 24 -36.68 27.09 -10.09
N ASN A 25 -37.90 27.16 -9.61
CA ASN A 25 -38.97 26.19 -9.58
C ASN A 25 -39.52 25.95 -11.00
N THR A 26 -39.59 24.70 -11.44
CA THR A 26 -40.47 24.29 -12.54
C THR A 26 -41.04 22.92 -12.23
N THR A 27 -42.26 22.95 -11.68
CA THR A 27 -43.25 21.89 -11.59
C THR A 27 -43.63 21.35 -12.96
N TRP A 28 -43.60 20.03 -13.20
CA TRP A 28 -44.47 19.34 -14.17
C TRP A 28 -44.79 17.91 -13.67
N PRO A 29 -45.96 17.36 -14.04
CA PRO A 29 -46.81 16.58 -13.14
C PRO A 29 -46.61 15.06 -13.21
N LEU A 30 -47.08 14.42 -12.13
CA LEU A 30 -47.34 12.99 -12.00
C LEU A 30 -48.19 12.48 -13.17
N THR A 31 -47.65 11.55 -13.95
CA THR A 31 -48.45 10.55 -14.65
C THR A 31 -47.89 9.16 -14.40
N HIS A 32 -48.70 8.39 -13.67
CA HIS A 32 -48.63 6.94 -13.57
C HIS A 32 -48.65 6.34 -14.98
N HIS A 33 -47.63 5.58 -15.36
CA HIS A 33 -47.78 4.53 -16.37
C HIS A 33 -47.09 3.24 -15.91
N LEU A 34 -47.95 2.29 -15.56
CA LEU A 34 -47.67 0.87 -15.43
C LEU A 34 -47.17 0.30 -16.76
N SER A 35 -46.48 -0.83 -16.63
CA SER A 35 -46.12 -1.80 -17.68
C SER A 35 -44.76 -1.55 -18.36
N LYS A 36 -43.78 -2.39 -18.04
CA LYS A 36 -43.61 -3.65 -18.79
C LYS A 36 -42.56 -4.57 -18.16
N GLN A 37 -43.04 -5.77 -17.84
CA GLN A 37 -42.39 -7.06 -18.05
C GLN A 37 -41.15 -7.39 -17.20
N GLY A 38 -41.43 -8.17 -16.14
CA GLY A 38 -40.44 -8.90 -15.39
C GLY A 38 -39.62 -9.82 -16.30
N GLY A 39 -38.32 -9.57 -16.32
CA GLY A 39 -37.36 -10.54 -16.86
C GLY A 39 -37.42 -11.82 -16.03
N ALA A 40 -37.70 -12.93 -16.72
CA ALA A 40 -37.69 -14.28 -16.16
C ALA A 40 -36.43 -14.50 -15.33
N SER A 41 -36.61 -14.64 -14.02
CA SER A 41 -35.52 -14.91 -13.08
C SER A 41 -35.00 -16.32 -13.34
N ARG A 42 -33.78 -16.42 -13.90
CA ARG A 42 -32.98 -17.66 -13.83
C ARG A 42 -32.82 -18.02 -12.34
N GLY A 43 -33.56 -19.03 -11.89
CA GLY A 43 -33.54 -19.49 -10.51
C GLY A 43 -32.15 -20.02 -10.14
N CYS A 44 -31.62 -19.62 -8.98
CA CYS A 44 -30.29 -19.99 -8.49
C CYS A 44 -30.34 -21.18 -7.51
N TYR A 45 -31.15 -22.21 -7.77
CA TYR A 45 -31.11 -23.44 -6.99
C TYR A 45 -30.80 -24.62 -7.91
N PRO A 46 -29.86 -25.52 -7.55
CA PRO A 46 -29.76 -26.80 -8.22
C PRO A 46 -31.09 -27.55 -8.00
N ASN A 47 -31.64 -28.14 -9.07
CA ASN A 47 -32.76 -29.06 -8.97
C ASN A 47 -32.35 -30.23 -8.06
N THR A 48 -32.87 -30.28 -6.84
CA THR A 48 -32.77 -31.47 -5.99
C THR A 48 -33.87 -32.45 -6.39
N THR A 49 -33.49 -33.54 -7.05
CA THR A 49 -34.39 -34.66 -7.36
C THR A 49 -34.37 -35.63 -6.17
N VAL A 50 -35.51 -35.80 -5.50
CA VAL A 50 -35.75 -36.95 -4.60
C VAL A 50 -37.04 -37.61 -5.10
N GLY A 51 -36.95 -38.82 -5.64
CA GLY A 51 -38.13 -39.64 -5.98
C GLY A 51 -38.92 -39.25 -7.23
N GLY A 52 -38.27 -38.83 -8.33
CA GLY A 52 -38.86 -38.85 -9.69
C GLY A 52 -39.99 -37.86 -10.01
N ALA A 53 -40.54 -37.13 -9.04
CA ALA A 53 -41.49 -36.06 -9.28
C ALA A 53 -40.79 -34.69 -9.23
N LEU A 54 -40.91 -33.90 -10.31
CA LEU A 54 -40.56 -32.49 -10.32
C LEU A 54 -41.50 -31.75 -9.37
N MET A 55 -41.08 -31.57 -8.11
CA MET A 55 -41.75 -30.62 -7.22
C MET A 55 -41.66 -29.22 -7.83
N PRO A 56 -42.75 -28.42 -7.86
CA PRO A 56 -42.65 -27.03 -8.26
C PRO A 56 -41.61 -26.34 -7.36
N PRO A 57 -40.76 -25.45 -7.92
CA PRO A 57 -39.79 -24.73 -7.10
C PRO A 57 -40.56 -24.06 -5.97
N LYS A 58 -40.21 -24.37 -4.71
CA LYS A 58 -40.81 -23.72 -3.54
C LYS A 58 -40.83 -22.22 -3.81
N ALA A 59 -42.02 -21.60 -3.82
CA ALA A 59 -42.15 -20.17 -4.03
C ALA A 59 -41.23 -19.48 -3.04
N SER A 60 -40.12 -18.90 -3.52
CA SER A 60 -39.16 -18.24 -2.63
C SER A 60 -39.93 -17.16 -1.89
N ALA A 61 -39.87 -17.17 -0.55
CA ALA A 61 -40.53 -16.16 0.25
C ALA A 61 -40.23 -14.76 -0.33
N PRO A 62 -41.20 -13.82 -0.30
CA PRO A 62 -41.01 -12.52 -0.92
C PRO A 62 -39.78 -11.83 -0.33
N GLY A 63 -39.14 -10.98 -1.14
CA GLY A 63 -38.09 -10.09 -0.64
C GLY A 63 -38.69 -9.00 0.25
N TYR A 64 -37.87 -8.05 0.65
CA TYR A 64 -38.29 -6.94 1.50
C TYR A 64 -37.59 -5.64 1.09
N HIS A 65 -38.21 -4.50 1.43
CA HIS A 65 -37.62 -3.18 1.28
C HIS A 65 -36.81 -2.81 2.52
N ARG A 66 -35.68 -2.14 2.34
CA ARG A 66 -34.90 -1.54 3.43
C ARG A 66 -34.25 -0.23 2.98
N PRO A 67 -33.93 0.69 3.91
CA PRO A 67 -33.15 1.86 3.59
C PRO A 67 -31.69 1.51 3.31
N CYS A 68 -31.06 2.28 2.42
CA CYS A 68 -29.63 2.23 2.17
C CYS A 68 -28.85 2.87 3.31
N ASP A 69 -27.85 2.16 3.84
CA ASP A 69 -27.00 2.65 4.93
C ASP A 69 -26.17 3.90 4.57
N GLN A 70 -26.03 4.25 3.27
CA GLN A 70 -25.26 5.41 2.81
C GLN A 70 -26.13 6.63 2.46
N CYS A 71 -27.24 6.45 1.74
CA CYS A 71 -28.05 7.57 1.22
C CYS A 71 -29.48 7.58 1.76
N GLY A 72 -29.88 6.59 2.56
CA GLY A 72 -31.24 6.47 3.11
C GLY A 72 -32.31 6.00 2.12
N ALA A 73 -32.04 6.00 0.80
CA ALA A 73 -33.01 5.57 -0.20
C ALA A 73 -33.48 4.12 0.01
N GLU A 74 -34.78 3.89 -0.15
CA GLU A 74 -35.36 2.56 -0.05
C GLU A 74 -35.01 1.70 -1.27
N PHE A 75 -34.64 0.44 -1.02
CA PHE A 75 -34.37 -0.52 -2.08
C PHE A 75 -34.86 -1.93 -1.74
N TYR A 76 -35.20 -2.69 -2.77
CA TYR A 76 -35.73 -4.05 -2.63
C TYR A 76 -34.62 -5.09 -2.59
N VAL A 77 -34.58 -5.89 -1.53
CA VAL A 77 -33.67 -7.03 -1.35
C VAL A 77 -34.41 -8.31 -1.68
N ARG A 78 -33.96 -9.02 -2.73
CA ARG A 78 -34.46 -10.36 -3.06
C ARG A 78 -34.13 -11.33 -1.93
N ASN A 79 -35.11 -12.14 -1.52
CA ASN A 79 -34.95 -13.12 -0.45
C ASN A 79 -33.81 -14.12 -0.73
N CYS A 80 -33.65 -14.54 -2.00
CA CYS A 80 -32.53 -15.41 -2.39
C CYS A 80 -31.15 -14.79 -2.11
N TYR A 81 -30.97 -13.47 -2.25
CA TYR A 81 -29.72 -12.78 -1.91
C TYR A 81 -29.53 -12.65 -0.40
N HIS A 82 -30.60 -12.37 0.33
CA HIS A 82 -30.58 -12.33 1.79
C HIS A 82 -30.18 -13.69 2.38
N GLN A 83 -30.86 -14.77 1.98
CA GLN A 83 -30.55 -16.13 2.41
C GLN A 83 -29.13 -16.56 2.02
N LYS A 84 -28.67 -16.19 0.82
CA LYS A 84 -27.30 -16.48 0.37
C LYS A 84 -26.26 -15.76 1.25
N ALA A 85 -26.50 -14.50 1.61
CA ALA A 85 -25.59 -13.75 2.48
C ALA A 85 -25.48 -14.42 3.87
N ILE A 86 -26.61 -14.73 4.50
CA ILE A 86 -26.64 -15.39 5.81
C ILE A 86 -25.91 -16.73 5.78
N ARG A 87 -26.18 -17.56 4.76
CA ARG A 87 -25.52 -18.87 4.60
C ARG A 87 -24.00 -18.77 4.51
N ASN A 88 -23.50 -17.70 3.89
CA ASN A 88 -22.06 -17.46 3.73
C ASN A 88 -21.45 -16.69 4.91
N GLY A 89 -22.21 -16.43 5.99
CA GLY A 89 -21.76 -15.63 7.12
C GLY A 89 -21.53 -14.15 6.77
N HIS A 90 -22.18 -13.64 5.72
CA HIS A 90 -22.11 -12.25 5.30
C HIS A 90 -23.35 -11.48 5.74
N ASN A 91 -23.17 -10.18 5.95
CA ASN A 91 -24.31 -9.29 6.14
C ASN A 91 -25.16 -9.23 4.86
N PRO A 92 -26.50 -9.22 4.97
CA PRO A 92 -27.39 -8.96 3.86
C PRO A 92 -27.02 -7.64 3.13
N PRO A 93 -27.41 -7.45 1.86
CA PRO A 93 -27.14 -6.22 1.12
C PRO A 93 -27.54 -4.98 1.92
N ARG A 94 -26.58 -4.06 2.09
CA ARG A 94 -26.71 -2.85 2.92
C ARG A 94 -26.95 -1.57 2.10
N PHE A 95 -26.63 -1.62 0.81
CA PHE A 95 -26.61 -0.44 -0.05
C PHE A 95 -27.52 -0.65 -1.25
N CYS A 96 -28.20 0.42 -1.69
CA CYS A 96 -29.09 0.40 -2.84
C CYS A 96 -28.34 0.25 -4.18
N SER A 97 -27.07 0.67 -4.23
CA SER A 97 -26.22 0.62 -5.43
C SER A 97 -24.76 0.35 -5.11
N ARG A 98 -23.99 0.02 -6.15
CA ARG A 98 -22.53 -0.09 -6.08
C ARG A 98 -21.89 1.24 -5.66
N ASP A 99 -22.37 2.35 -6.20
CA ASP A 99 -21.83 3.68 -5.86
C ASP A 99 -22.02 4.02 -4.39
N CYS A 100 -23.18 3.69 -3.81
CA CYS A 100 -23.43 3.90 -2.39
C CYS A 100 -22.51 3.04 -1.52
N ARG A 101 -22.28 1.78 -1.92
CA ARG A 101 -21.32 0.92 -1.24
C ARG A 101 -19.90 1.48 -1.32
N ASP A 102 -19.48 1.88 -2.51
CA ASP A 102 -18.11 2.32 -2.75
C ASP A 102 -17.85 3.65 -2.00
N LYS A 103 -18.84 4.56 -1.92
CA LYS A 103 -18.80 5.76 -1.06
C LYS A 103 -18.75 5.46 0.43
N ALA A 104 -19.47 4.44 0.90
CA ALA A 104 -19.49 4.05 2.31
C ALA A 104 -18.14 3.46 2.79
N TYR A 105 -17.35 2.89 1.88
CA TYR A 105 -16.07 2.27 2.19
C TYR A 105 -14.87 3.12 1.75
N VAL A 106 -14.93 4.44 1.99
CA VAL A 106 -13.80 5.37 1.80
C VAL A 106 -13.31 5.87 3.15
N GLY A 107 -11.98 6.01 3.31
CA GLY A 107 -11.37 6.54 4.53
C GLY A 107 -11.85 5.79 5.77
N GLU A 108 -12.28 6.54 6.79
CA GLU A 108 -12.77 5.98 8.07
C GLU A 108 -13.96 5.04 7.94
N GLY A 109 -14.77 5.16 6.88
CA GLY A 109 -15.88 4.26 6.61
C GLY A 109 -15.45 2.85 6.19
N ASN A 110 -14.20 2.67 5.77
CA ASN A 110 -13.65 1.36 5.46
C ASN A 110 -13.16 0.65 6.75
N PRO A 111 -13.71 -0.53 7.12
CA PRO A 111 -13.27 -1.25 8.32
C PRO A 111 -11.80 -1.68 8.31
N LYS A 112 -11.15 -1.67 7.13
CA LYS A 112 -9.72 -1.93 6.97
C LYS A 112 -8.86 -0.67 7.04
N TRP A 113 -9.47 0.51 7.09
CA TRP A 113 -8.76 1.77 7.26
C TRP A 113 -8.10 1.81 8.62
N ARG A 114 -6.84 2.26 8.65
CA ARG A 114 -6.01 2.37 9.84
C ARG A 114 -5.42 3.78 9.89
N GLY A 115 -6.29 4.79 9.79
CA GLY A 115 -5.87 6.20 9.79
C GLY A 115 -4.98 6.58 8.60
N GLY A 116 -5.15 5.92 7.46
CA GLY A 116 -4.31 6.12 6.28
C GLY A 116 -2.92 5.49 6.37
N ARG A 117 -2.62 4.79 7.47
CA ARG A 117 -1.34 4.11 7.69
C ARG A 117 -1.35 2.71 7.09
N THR A 118 -0.40 2.42 6.21
CA THR A 118 -0.24 1.10 5.58
C THR A 118 1.21 0.64 5.65
N ILE A 119 1.44 -0.67 5.69
CA ILE A 119 2.79 -1.25 5.68
C ILE A 119 2.95 -2.00 4.36
N ASN A 120 4.02 -1.68 3.61
CA ASN A 120 4.30 -2.37 2.36
C ASN A 120 5.00 -3.72 2.58
N THR A 121 5.10 -4.53 1.53
CA THR A 121 5.81 -5.83 1.57
C THR A 121 7.28 -5.70 1.98
N SER A 122 7.90 -4.54 1.76
CA SER A 122 9.28 -4.25 2.17
C SER A 122 9.42 -3.83 3.65
N GLY A 123 8.31 -3.68 4.38
CA GLY A 123 8.27 -3.30 5.78
C GLY A 123 8.28 -1.80 6.06
N TYR A 124 8.21 -0.95 5.03
CA TYR A 124 8.08 0.49 5.20
C TYR A 124 6.64 0.88 5.49
N VAL A 125 6.49 1.86 6.38
CA VAL A 125 5.21 2.48 6.69
C VAL A 125 4.95 3.63 5.73
N TYR A 126 3.72 3.68 5.21
CA TYR A 126 3.20 4.72 4.36
C TYR A 126 1.99 5.38 5.01
N ILE A 127 1.83 6.67 4.79
CA ILE A 127 0.68 7.46 5.20
C ILE A 127 -0.01 8.01 3.95
N TYR A 128 -1.32 7.91 3.91
CA TYR A 128 -2.15 8.51 2.88
C TYR A 128 -2.14 10.04 3.01
N ALA A 129 -1.51 10.71 2.05
CA ALA A 129 -1.37 12.15 1.95
C ALA A 129 -1.44 12.52 0.45
N PRO A 130 -2.65 12.53 -0.15
CA PRO A 130 -2.82 12.71 -1.60
C PRO A 130 -2.41 14.10 -2.08
N ASP A 131 -2.45 15.10 -1.20
CA ASP A 131 -2.06 16.47 -1.51
C ASP A 131 -0.53 16.70 -1.43
N HIS A 132 0.25 15.69 -1.01
CA HIS A 132 1.69 15.83 -0.87
C HIS A 132 2.38 15.80 -2.25
N PRO A 133 3.31 16.72 -2.56
CA PRO A 133 3.93 16.83 -3.89
C PRO A 133 4.71 15.58 -4.29
N HIS A 134 5.25 14.85 -3.30
CA HIS A 134 6.03 13.62 -3.50
C HIS A 134 5.25 12.34 -3.13
N CYS A 135 3.92 12.37 -3.19
CA CYS A 135 3.12 11.16 -3.00
C CYS A 135 3.28 10.19 -4.19
N ASN A 136 3.04 8.90 -3.92
CA ASN A 136 2.99 7.89 -4.97
C ASN A 136 1.65 7.97 -5.75
N LYS A 137 1.49 7.12 -6.76
CA LYS A 137 0.26 7.06 -7.59
C LYS A 137 -1.03 6.79 -6.78
N ASP A 138 -0.89 6.20 -5.60
CA ASP A 138 -1.99 5.88 -4.70
C ASP A 138 -2.21 6.97 -3.63
N GLY A 139 -1.52 8.11 -3.74
CA GLY A 139 -1.61 9.21 -2.78
C GLY A 139 -0.92 8.94 -1.45
N ASN A 140 0.03 8.00 -1.38
CA ASN A 140 0.73 7.65 -0.16
C ASN A 140 2.18 8.15 -0.16
N VAL A 141 2.65 8.58 1.00
CA VAL A 141 4.04 9.02 1.25
C VAL A 141 4.65 8.15 2.33
N ALA A 142 5.96 7.89 2.29
CA ALA A 142 6.60 7.10 3.32
C ALA A 142 6.71 7.88 4.64
N GLU A 143 6.29 7.27 5.75
CA GLU A 143 6.19 7.92 7.08
C GLU A 143 7.53 8.52 7.53
N HIS A 144 8.63 7.79 7.33
CA HIS A 144 9.98 8.25 7.66
C HIS A 144 10.43 9.51 6.88
N ARG A 145 9.91 9.74 5.65
CA ARG A 145 10.18 11.00 4.93
C ARG A 145 9.38 12.13 5.55
N LEU A 146 8.08 11.93 5.81
CA LEU A 146 7.21 12.95 6.41
C LEU A 146 7.75 13.44 7.76
N VAL A 147 8.17 12.51 8.63
CA VAL A 147 8.75 12.86 9.93
C VAL A 147 10.02 13.71 9.79
N MET A 148 10.87 13.40 8.80
CA MET A 148 12.09 14.17 8.54
C MET A 148 11.77 15.54 7.90
N GLU A 149 10.78 15.61 7.00
CA GLU A 149 10.32 16.86 6.38
C GLU A 149 9.74 17.82 7.42
N GLU A 150 8.92 17.29 8.34
CA GLU A 150 8.36 18.06 9.47
C GLU A 150 9.48 18.61 10.37
N HIS A 151 10.49 17.79 10.68
CA HIS A 151 11.63 18.23 11.48
C HIS A 151 12.47 19.32 10.81
N LEU A 152 12.65 19.26 9.48
CA LEU A 152 13.42 20.24 8.71
C LEU A 152 12.62 21.49 8.35
N GLY A 153 11.28 21.43 8.41
CA GLY A 153 10.40 22.51 7.95
C GLY A 153 10.40 22.71 6.43
N ARG A 154 10.85 21.71 5.65
CA ARG A 154 10.85 21.73 4.18
C ARG A 154 10.65 20.33 3.59
N HIS A 155 10.21 20.26 2.34
CA HIS A 155 10.19 18.99 1.61
C HIS A 155 11.62 18.48 1.33
N LEU A 156 11.77 17.16 1.35
CA LEU A 156 13.01 16.50 0.96
C LEU A 156 13.15 16.45 -0.55
N ASP A 157 14.35 16.72 -1.03
CA ASP A 157 14.70 16.57 -2.43
C ASP A 157 14.55 15.10 -2.88
N PRO A 158 14.24 14.83 -4.16
CA PRO A 158 14.21 13.47 -4.68
C PRO A 158 15.53 12.70 -4.53
N SER A 159 16.68 13.40 -4.48
CA SER A 159 18.01 12.80 -4.28
C SER A 159 18.31 12.46 -2.82
N GLU A 160 17.68 13.18 -1.88
CA GLU A 160 17.79 12.96 -0.45
C GLU A 160 17.09 11.65 -0.03
N CYS A 161 17.75 10.92 0.87
CA CYS A 161 17.25 9.64 1.38
C CYS A 161 17.40 9.58 2.90
N VAL A 162 16.47 8.88 3.54
CA VAL A 162 16.43 8.75 5.00
C VAL A 162 16.81 7.33 5.39
N HIS A 163 17.76 7.21 6.30
CA HIS A 163 18.31 5.96 6.79
C HIS A 163 17.79 5.64 8.20
N HIS A 164 17.41 4.39 8.43
CA HIS A 164 17.10 3.86 9.76
C HIS A 164 18.35 3.27 10.42
N PHE A 165 18.80 3.84 11.54
CA PHE A 165 20.01 3.37 12.25
C PHE A 165 19.86 1.94 12.79
N ASN A 166 18.73 1.63 13.42
CA ASN A 166 18.46 0.30 13.98
C ASN A 166 18.03 -0.74 12.94
N HIS A 167 17.93 -0.36 11.67
CA HIS A 167 17.41 -1.18 10.57
C HIS A 167 15.95 -1.66 10.72
N ILE A 168 15.20 -1.11 11.69
CA ILE A 168 13.77 -1.37 11.90
C ILE A 168 12.97 -0.30 11.16
N ARG A 169 12.40 -0.67 10.01
CA ARG A 169 11.69 0.25 9.09
C ARG A 169 10.38 0.82 9.63
N THR A 170 9.86 0.25 10.71
CA THR A 170 8.63 0.71 11.38
C THR A 170 8.90 1.71 12.49
N ASP A 171 10.17 1.86 12.91
CA ASP A 171 10.57 2.80 13.96
C ASP A 171 11.00 4.12 13.33
N ASN A 172 10.04 5.04 13.20
CA ASN A 172 10.22 6.32 12.53
C ASN A 172 10.43 7.48 13.51
N ARG A 173 10.95 7.21 14.71
CA ARG A 173 11.37 8.26 15.64
C ARG A 173 12.57 9.01 15.07
N LEU A 174 12.62 10.33 15.24
CA LEU A 174 13.69 11.18 14.71
C LEU A 174 15.09 10.70 15.13
N GLU A 175 15.25 10.25 16.37
CA GLU A 175 16.50 9.67 16.90
C GLU A 175 16.99 8.43 16.12
N ASN A 176 16.10 7.73 15.43
CA ASN A 176 16.40 6.55 14.62
C ASN A 176 16.51 6.87 13.11
N LEU A 177 16.35 8.13 12.71
CA LEU A 177 16.40 8.56 11.33
C LEU A 177 17.61 9.44 11.06
N GLU A 178 18.23 9.26 9.90
CA GLU A 178 19.31 10.13 9.42
C GLU A 178 19.09 10.52 7.97
N LEU A 179 19.21 11.81 7.69
CA LEU A 179 19.17 12.33 6.34
C LEU A 179 20.51 12.12 5.63
N MET A 180 20.44 11.70 4.37
CA MET A 180 21.60 11.52 3.52
C MET A 180 21.39 12.18 2.17
N ASP A 181 22.43 12.86 1.69
CA ASP A 181 22.41 13.68 0.47
C ASP A 181 22.28 12.84 -0.81
N SER A 182 22.63 11.55 -0.75
CA SER A 182 22.51 10.68 -1.92
C SER A 182 22.32 9.21 -1.58
N TRP A 183 21.65 8.51 -2.49
CA TRP A 183 21.55 7.05 -2.46
C TRP A 183 22.92 6.36 -2.36
N SER A 184 23.98 6.94 -2.94
CA SER A 184 25.33 6.39 -2.86
C SER A 184 25.85 6.35 -1.41
N GLN A 185 25.59 7.39 -0.63
CA GLN A 185 25.97 7.49 0.78
C GLN A 185 25.14 6.51 1.62
N HIS A 186 23.84 6.43 1.34
CA HIS A 186 22.93 5.45 1.96
C HIS A 186 23.34 4.01 1.70
N MET A 187 23.73 3.66 0.48
CA MET A 187 24.23 2.34 0.16
C MET A 187 25.54 2.02 0.87
N ARG A 188 26.45 3.00 1.05
CA ARG A 188 27.70 2.79 1.84
C ARG A 188 27.39 2.40 3.29
N ARG A 189 26.27 2.85 3.84
CA ARG A 189 25.86 2.54 5.21
C ARG A 189 25.12 1.21 5.35
N HIS A 190 24.30 0.83 4.36
CA HIS A 190 23.66 -0.50 4.33
C HIS A 190 24.60 -1.62 3.90
N GLY A 191 25.61 -1.28 3.09
CA GLY A 191 26.67 -2.22 2.81
C GLY A 191 27.53 -2.34 4.05
N TYR A 192 27.53 -3.53 4.65
CA TYR A 192 28.70 -4.03 5.38
C TYR A 192 29.89 -4.11 4.39
N TYR A 193 30.40 -2.94 4.02
CA TYR A 193 31.61 -2.73 3.25
C TYR A 193 32.74 -2.94 4.24
N GLU A 194 33.31 -4.13 4.22
CA GLU A 194 34.51 -4.40 4.99
C GLU A 194 35.73 -4.04 4.12
N PRO A 195 36.76 -3.42 4.71
CA PRO A 195 38.02 -3.20 4.02
C PRO A 195 38.65 -4.56 3.70
N ARG A 196 39.09 -4.73 2.46
CA ARG A 196 39.87 -5.90 2.05
C ARG A 196 41.05 -5.47 1.19
N ASN A 197 42.18 -6.15 1.30
CA ASN A 197 43.34 -5.82 0.48
C ASN A 197 43.23 -6.46 -0.91
N CYS A 198 43.71 -5.73 -1.92
CA CYS A 198 43.80 -6.23 -3.28
C CYS A 198 44.80 -7.39 -3.34
N GLY A 199 44.37 -8.56 -3.83
CA GLY A 199 45.23 -9.75 -4.00
C GLY A 199 46.31 -9.60 -5.09
N ASN A 200 46.47 -8.41 -5.67
CA ASN A 200 47.55 -8.09 -6.59
C ASN A 200 48.45 -6.98 -6.04
N CYS A 201 47.92 -5.78 -5.86
CA CYS A 201 48.70 -4.59 -5.52
C CYS A 201 48.61 -4.19 -4.05
N GLY A 202 47.89 -4.95 -3.21
CA GLY A 202 47.80 -4.69 -1.77
C GLY A 202 46.88 -3.53 -1.35
N VAL A 203 46.49 -2.63 -2.26
CA VAL A 203 45.63 -1.48 -1.92
C VAL A 203 44.32 -1.91 -1.24
N THR A 204 43.95 -1.21 -0.18
CA THR A 204 42.71 -1.44 0.56
C THR A 204 41.51 -0.98 -0.26
N ILE A 205 40.56 -1.89 -0.49
CA ILE A 205 39.33 -1.66 -1.23
C ILE A 205 38.11 -2.03 -0.39
N MET A 206 37.06 -1.23 -0.50
CA MET A 206 35.79 -1.50 0.18
C MET A 206 34.95 -2.50 -0.62
N ARG A 207 34.49 -3.59 0.01
CA ARG A 207 33.69 -4.63 -0.67
C ARG A 207 32.42 -4.99 0.08
N SER A 208 31.29 -4.94 -0.63
CA SER A 208 29.99 -5.33 -0.10
C SER A 208 29.95 -6.81 0.28
N ARG A 209 29.03 -7.18 1.18
CA ARG A 209 28.75 -8.58 1.56
C ARG A 209 28.51 -9.48 0.33
N ALA A 210 27.79 -8.99 -0.68
CA ALA A 210 27.53 -9.73 -1.91
C ALA A 210 28.82 -10.01 -2.71
N MET A 211 29.72 -9.03 -2.82
CA MET A 211 31.03 -9.19 -3.45
C MET A 211 31.92 -10.17 -2.69
N ARG A 212 31.91 -10.09 -1.35
CA ARG A 212 32.65 -11.03 -0.50
C ARG A 212 32.14 -12.46 -0.63
N ARG A 213 30.82 -12.67 -0.75
CA ARG A 213 30.22 -13.99 -1.02
C ARG A 213 30.58 -14.52 -2.40
N ARG A 214 30.57 -13.68 -3.43
CA ARG A 214 30.93 -14.08 -4.81
C ARG A 214 32.42 -14.40 -4.96
N TYR A 215 33.29 -13.66 -4.27
CA TYR A 215 34.74 -13.84 -4.32
C TYR A 215 35.33 -13.96 -2.91
N PRO A 216 35.20 -15.13 -2.25
CA PRO A 216 35.59 -15.29 -0.86
C PRO A 216 37.11 -15.25 -0.65
N LYS A 217 37.90 -15.75 -1.61
CA LYS A 217 39.35 -15.90 -1.47
C LYS A 217 40.15 -14.61 -1.70
N GLN A 218 39.75 -13.80 -2.67
CA GLN A 218 40.52 -12.62 -3.06
C GLN A 218 39.62 -11.54 -3.67
N SER A 219 40.02 -10.29 -3.50
CA SER A 219 39.39 -9.14 -4.16
C SER A 219 40.46 -8.35 -4.91
N PHE A 220 40.08 -7.72 -6.02
CA PHE A 220 41.02 -6.95 -6.84
C PHE A 220 40.49 -5.54 -7.04
N CYS A 221 41.34 -4.50 -7.05
CA CYS A 221 40.90 -3.12 -7.24
C CYS A 221 40.46 -2.81 -8.68
N SER A 222 40.90 -3.60 -9.67
CA SER A 222 40.56 -3.41 -11.09
C SER A 222 40.63 -4.74 -11.87
N ARG A 223 40.06 -4.77 -13.09
CA ARG A 223 40.20 -5.92 -14.00
C ARG A 223 41.68 -6.19 -14.35
N LYS A 224 42.48 -5.13 -14.50
CA LYS A 224 43.93 -5.23 -14.72
C LYS A 224 44.61 -5.96 -13.56
N CYS A 225 44.25 -5.62 -12.33
CA CYS A 225 44.80 -6.30 -11.16
C CYS A 225 44.39 -7.76 -11.05
N ALA A 226 43.15 -8.10 -11.42
CA ALA A 226 42.69 -9.49 -11.47
C ALA A 226 43.48 -10.30 -12.52
N ALA A 227 43.62 -9.77 -13.74
CA ALA A 227 44.36 -10.42 -14.82
C ALA A 227 45.83 -10.64 -14.46
N ALA A 228 46.52 -9.61 -13.95
CA ALA A 228 47.93 -9.72 -13.59
C ALA A 228 48.18 -10.69 -12.41
N SER A 229 47.23 -10.85 -11.49
CA SER A 229 47.35 -11.87 -10.43
C SER A 229 47.26 -13.29 -11.01
N ALA A 230 46.33 -13.52 -11.95
CA ALA A 230 46.21 -14.81 -12.63
C ALA A 230 47.47 -15.16 -13.45
N SER A 231 48.04 -14.19 -14.18
CA SER A 231 49.28 -14.39 -14.94
C SER A 231 50.46 -14.78 -14.05
N ARG A 232 50.60 -14.15 -12.87
CA ARG A 232 51.66 -14.49 -11.90
C ARG A 232 51.47 -15.89 -11.32
N ALA A 233 50.23 -16.29 -11.01
CA ALA A 233 49.94 -17.63 -10.52
C ALA A 233 50.33 -18.71 -11.55
N ALA A 234 50.03 -18.50 -12.84
CA ALA A 234 50.43 -19.40 -13.92
C ALA A 234 51.95 -19.50 -14.08
N ALA A 235 52.67 -18.38 -13.98
CA ALA A 235 54.13 -18.36 -14.06
C ALA A 235 54.78 -19.13 -12.89
N ILE A 236 54.24 -19.04 -11.68
CA ILE A 236 54.73 -19.81 -10.51
C ILE A 236 54.46 -21.31 -10.69
N ALA A 237 53.30 -21.69 -11.22
CA ALA A 237 52.98 -23.10 -11.46
C ALA A 237 53.94 -23.76 -12.46
N ASN A 238 54.25 -23.08 -13.56
CA ASN A 238 55.21 -23.55 -14.57
C ASN A 238 56.64 -23.73 -14.02
N ARG A 239 57.02 -22.97 -12.99
CA ARG A 239 58.35 -23.12 -12.35
C ARG A 239 58.43 -24.33 -11.41
N LYS A 240 57.31 -24.78 -10.84
CA LYS A 240 57.26 -25.93 -9.92
C LYS A 240 57.16 -27.27 -10.64
N HIS A 241 56.62 -27.28 -11.86
CA HIS A 241 56.54 -28.45 -12.72
C HIS A 241 57.02 -28.08 -14.13
N PRO A 242 58.34 -27.94 -14.33
CA PRO A 242 58.88 -27.80 -15.68
C PRO A 242 58.52 -29.06 -16.48
N LYS A 243 58.13 -28.84 -17.75
CA LYS A 243 57.78 -29.93 -18.68
C LYS A 243 58.99 -30.80 -19.01
#